data_AF-A0A7X9GJQ2-F1
#
_entry.id   AF-A0A7X9GJQ2-F1
#
_cell.length_a   1.000
_cell.length_b   1.000
_cell.length_c   1.000
_cell.angle_alpha   90.00
_cell.angle_beta   90.00
_cell.angle_gamma   90.00
#
_symmetry.space_group_name_H-M   'P 1'
#
loop_
_entity.id
_entity.type
_entity.pdbx_description
1 polymer ?
#
loop_
_entity_poly.entity_id
_entity_poly.type
_entity_poly.pdbx_seq_one_letter_code
_entity_poly.pdbx_strand_id
1 'polypeptide(L)'
;MEKVNEVDFNPWDIFFLPVRVHKNISISIKGLIPAFLFVGIFNMVFYDNIIKRGFFKGDLPNLTEQILLFALLSLIVGAVDIICTAVPIAEFAIVIGRRSEKFVHKRMPVILMKSYALSHILFIIPSAIFMYSGIDFMSVGPSSSMNTRIIFSIIVTVMMLLPYLQFGVFYRTLSVRTKLQTFGKVVLILVAYYWMKITGEVVVYLVNLSHQLYSRIF
;
A
#
# COMPACT_ATOMS: atom_id res chain seq x y z
N MET A 1 -22.73 26.72 4.94
CA MET A 1 -22.28 25.66 4.01
C MET A 1 -21.31 26.31 3.04
N GLU A 2 -20.02 26.30 3.34
CA GLU A 2 -19.02 26.67 2.35
C GLU A 2 -18.92 25.53 1.33
N LYS A 3 -19.27 25.84 0.08
CA LYS A 3 -18.81 25.05 -1.06
C LYS A 3 -17.29 25.15 -1.04
N VAL A 4 -16.61 24.12 -0.54
CA VAL A 4 -15.17 23.98 -0.71
C VAL A 4 -14.93 24.00 -2.22
N ASN A 5 -14.40 25.11 -2.71
CA ASN A 5 -14.11 25.32 -4.11
C ASN A 5 -13.33 24.12 -4.65
N GLU A 6 -13.85 23.57 -5.74
CA GLU A 6 -13.10 22.63 -6.55
C GLU A 6 -11.92 23.41 -7.14
N VAL A 7 -10.70 22.88 -6.98
CA VAL A 7 -9.42 23.42 -7.52
C VAL A 7 -8.69 24.42 -6.61
N ASP A 8 -8.43 24.06 -5.35
CA ASP A 8 -7.24 24.58 -4.64
C ASP A 8 -6.30 23.40 -4.36
N PHE A 9 -5.16 23.39 -5.04
CA PHE A 9 -4.08 22.44 -4.74
C PHE A 9 -3.60 22.68 -3.32
N ASN A 10 -3.80 21.70 -2.44
CA ASN A 10 -3.22 21.74 -1.11
C ASN A 10 -1.81 21.15 -1.20
N PRO A 11 -0.76 21.79 -0.66
CA PRO A 11 0.60 21.22 -0.65
C PRO A 11 0.68 19.78 -0.10
N TRP A 12 -0.23 19.43 0.82
CA TRP A 12 -0.35 18.09 1.38
C TRP A 12 -0.92 17.04 0.40
N ASP A 13 -1.45 17.45 -0.75
CA ASP A 13 -1.94 16.56 -1.80
C ASP A 13 -0.85 15.72 -2.45
N ILE A 14 0.42 16.16 -2.37
CA ILE A 14 1.58 15.37 -2.81
C ILE A 14 1.70 14.09 -1.96
N PHE A 15 1.45 14.21 -0.66
CA PHE A 15 1.65 13.11 0.29
C PHE A 15 0.39 12.27 0.50
N PHE A 16 -0.79 12.89 0.42
CA PHE A 16 -2.06 12.21 0.74
C PHE A 16 -2.96 11.97 -0.46
N LEU A 17 -2.50 12.28 -1.67
CA LEU A 17 -3.29 12.33 -2.91
C LEU A 17 -4.35 13.45 -2.89
N PRO A 18 -4.65 14.09 -4.03
CA PRO A 18 -5.66 15.15 -4.09
C PRO A 18 -7.06 14.69 -3.67
N VAL A 19 -7.84 15.57 -3.01
CA VAL A 19 -9.23 15.26 -2.58
C VAL A 19 -10.08 14.70 -3.72
N ARG A 20 -9.88 15.21 -4.95
CA ARG A 20 -10.57 14.74 -6.16
C ARG A 20 -10.35 13.24 -6.41
N VAL A 21 -9.15 12.72 -6.16
CA VAL A 21 -8.84 11.29 -6.30
C VAL A 21 -9.75 10.49 -5.36
N HIS A 22 -9.79 10.84 -4.08
CA HIS A 22 -10.62 10.14 -3.07
C HIS A 22 -12.13 10.21 -3.39
N LYS A 23 -12.61 11.35 -3.88
CA LYS A 23 -14.01 11.52 -4.31
C LYS A 23 -14.35 10.66 -5.54
N ASN A 24 -13.38 10.41 -6.41
CA ASN A 24 -13.59 9.72 -7.69
C ASN A 24 -13.24 8.23 -7.65
N ILE A 25 -12.85 7.68 -6.49
CA ILE A 25 -12.62 6.23 -6.35
C ILE A 25 -13.90 5.45 -6.69
N SER A 26 -13.88 4.72 -7.80
CA SER A 26 -15.04 3.97 -8.27
C SER A 26 -15.50 2.90 -7.28
N ILE A 27 -16.82 2.76 -7.13
CA ILE A 27 -17.48 1.73 -6.32
C ILE A 27 -17.61 0.36 -7.03
N SER A 28 -17.09 0.24 -8.26
CA SER A 28 -17.16 -0.99 -9.06
C SER A 28 -16.16 -2.03 -8.58
N ILE A 29 -16.60 -3.27 -8.38
CA ILE A 29 -15.75 -4.40 -7.97
C ILE A 29 -14.75 -4.77 -9.07
N LYS A 30 -15.09 -4.56 -10.35
CA LYS A 30 -14.25 -4.94 -11.51
C LYS A 30 -12.84 -4.34 -11.45
N GLY A 31 -12.69 -3.16 -10.85
CA GLY A 31 -11.39 -2.50 -10.69
C GLY A 31 -10.51 -3.06 -9.56
N LEU A 32 -10.95 -4.10 -8.84
CA LEU A 32 -10.15 -4.70 -7.75
C LEU A 32 -9.09 -5.67 -8.27
N ILE A 33 -9.35 -6.41 -9.35
CA ILE A 33 -8.36 -7.32 -9.94
C ILE A 33 -7.04 -6.60 -10.27
N PRO A 34 -7.04 -5.49 -11.04
CA PRO A 34 -5.79 -4.77 -11.30
C PRO A 34 -5.19 -4.15 -10.02
N ALA A 35 -6.02 -3.79 -9.04
CA ALA A 35 -5.53 -3.27 -7.75
C ALA A 35 -4.79 -4.35 -6.94
N PHE A 36 -5.35 -5.57 -6.87
CA PHE A 36 -4.73 -6.74 -6.25
C PHE A 36 -3.42 -7.07 -6.95
N LEU A 37 -3.42 -7.16 -8.27
CA LEU A 37 -2.20 -7.45 -9.02
C LEU A 37 -1.13 -6.38 -8.80
N PHE A 38 -1.49 -5.10 -8.80
CA PHE A 38 -0.56 -4.00 -8.57
C PHE A 38 0.13 -4.08 -7.20
N VAL A 39 -0.65 -4.23 -6.11
CA VAL A 39 -0.11 -4.35 -4.75
C VAL A 39 0.70 -5.63 -4.60
N GLY A 40 0.21 -6.73 -5.18
CA GLY A 40 0.90 -8.00 -5.22
C GLY A 40 2.27 -7.95 -5.88
N ILE A 41 2.35 -7.32 -7.05
CA ILE A 41 3.61 -7.10 -7.76
C ILE A 41 4.50 -6.20 -6.92
N PHE A 42 3.97 -5.09 -6.38
CA PHE A 42 4.73 -4.20 -5.51
C PHE A 42 5.38 -4.98 -4.35
N ASN A 43 4.58 -5.74 -3.59
CA ASN A 43 5.06 -6.51 -2.44
C ASN A 43 6.09 -7.57 -2.87
N MET A 44 5.84 -8.32 -3.94
CA MET A 44 6.76 -9.35 -4.42
C MET A 44 8.07 -8.78 -4.96
N VAL A 45 8.02 -7.66 -5.69
CA VAL A 45 9.19 -7.01 -6.32
C VAL A 45 10.06 -6.28 -5.31
N PHE A 46 9.48 -5.66 -4.27
CA PHE A 46 10.23 -4.84 -3.33
C PHE A 46 10.53 -5.54 -1.99
N TYR A 47 10.06 -6.77 -1.78
CA TYR A 47 10.42 -7.57 -0.60
C TYR A 47 11.88 -8.00 -0.61
N ASP A 48 12.35 -8.49 -1.75
CA ASP A 48 13.76 -8.76 -1.99
C ASP A 48 14.10 -8.43 -3.45
N ASN A 49 15.38 -8.23 -3.75
CA ASN A 49 15.83 -7.96 -5.09
C ASN A 49 15.68 -9.21 -5.98
N ILE A 50 14.57 -9.26 -6.71
CA ILE A 50 14.20 -10.41 -7.55
C ILE A 50 15.20 -10.68 -8.69
N ILE A 51 15.94 -9.64 -9.11
CA ILE A 51 17.00 -9.77 -10.13
C ILE A 51 18.19 -10.51 -9.52
N LYS A 52 18.64 -10.11 -8.32
CA LYS A 52 19.72 -10.80 -7.60
C LYS A 52 19.33 -12.23 -7.24
N ARG A 53 18.08 -12.46 -6.83
CA ARG A 53 17.54 -13.82 -6.61
C ARG A 53 17.37 -14.63 -7.89
N GLY A 54 17.38 -13.98 -9.05
CA GLY A 54 17.29 -14.65 -10.34
C GLY A 54 15.91 -15.22 -10.63
N PHE A 55 14.85 -14.52 -10.24
CA PHE A 55 13.48 -14.98 -10.45
C PHE A 55 13.17 -15.26 -11.93
N PHE A 56 13.75 -14.48 -12.84
CA PHE A 56 13.50 -14.59 -14.28
C PHE A 56 14.78 -14.98 -15.00
N LYS A 57 14.93 -16.28 -15.30
CA LYS A 57 16.14 -16.87 -15.94
C LYS A 57 15.77 -18.07 -16.82
N GLY A 58 16.55 -18.30 -17.86
CA GLY A 58 16.43 -19.46 -18.77
C GLY A 58 15.81 -19.12 -20.13
N ASP A 59 15.38 -20.16 -20.84
CA ASP A 59 14.81 -20.06 -22.18
C ASP A 59 13.38 -19.51 -22.18
N LEU A 60 12.88 -19.08 -23.34
CA LEU A 60 11.58 -18.42 -23.50
C LEU A 60 10.37 -19.20 -22.91
N PRO A 61 10.27 -20.54 -23.04
CA PRO A 61 9.18 -21.30 -22.42
C PRO A 61 9.23 -21.24 -20.89
N ASN A 62 10.40 -21.45 -20.29
CA ASN A 62 10.60 -21.40 -18.83
C ASN A 62 10.32 -19.99 -18.30
N LEU A 63 10.71 -18.95 -19.04
CA LEU A 63 10.44 -17.56 -18.68
C LEU A 63 8.93 -17.26 -18.66
N THR A 64 8.17 -17.85 -19.59
CA THR A 64 6.71 -17.68 -19.65
C THR A 64 6.04 -18.29 -18.42
N GLU A 65 6.43 -19.50 -18.03
CA GLU A 65 5.91 -20.17 -16.83
C GLU A 65 6.26 -19.41 -15.55
N GLN A 66 7.51 -18.93 -15.45
CA GLN A 66 7.99 -18.07 -14.36
C GLN A 66 7.14 -16.79 -14.21
N ILE A 67 6.90 -16.07 -15.31
CA ILE A 67 6.08 -14.85 -15.31
C ILE A 67 4.64 -15.16 -14.89
N LEU A 68 4.05 -16.25 -15.39
CA LEU A 68 2.69 -16.64 -15.03
C LEU A 68 2.57 -17.01 -13.55
N LEU A 69 3.50 -17.80 -13.02
CA LEU A 69 3.51 -18.15 -11.60
C LEU A 69 3.72 -16.90 -10.73
N PHE A 70 4.66 -16.03 -11.10
CA PHE A 70 4.89 -14.78 -10.40
C PHE A 70 3.62 -13.91 -10.37
N ALA A 71 2.96 -13.72 -11.51
CA ALA A 71 1.72 -12.97 -11.60
C ALA A 71 0.60 -13.57 -10.74
N LEU A 72 0.48 -14.90 -10.71
CA LEU A 72 -0.50 -15.60 -9.87
C LEU A 72 -0.22 -15.40 -8.38
N LEU A 73 1.03 -15.59 -7.94
CA LEU A 73 1.43 -15.38 -6.55
C LEU A 73 1.25 -13.93 -6.13
N SER A 74 1.65 -12.98 -6.99
CA SER A 74 1.37 -11.56 -6.80
C SER A 74 -0.12 -11.31 -6.62
N LEU A 75 -0.98 -11.84 -7.49
CA LEU A 75 -2.43 -11.65 -7.37
C LEU A 75 -2.96 -12.15 -6.02
N ILE A 76 -2.51 -13.32 -5.56
CA ILE A 76 -2.91 -13.89 -4.25
C ILE A 76 -2.42 -12.99 -3.11
N VAL A 77 -1.13 -12.65 -3.08
CA VAL A 77 -0.52 -11.79 -2.06
C VAL A 77 -1.25 -10.45 -1.99
N GLY A 78 -1.45 -9.80 -3.13
CA GLY A 78 -2.11 -8.49 -3.18
C GLY A 78 -3.59 -8.55 -2.84
N ALA A 79 -4.30 -9.64 -3.17
CA ALA A 79 -5.67 -9.85 -2.74
C ALA A 79 -5.77 -10.00 -1.22
N VAL A 80 -4.93 -10.86 -0.62
CA VAL A 80 -4.91 -11.06 0.84
C VAL A 80 -4.56 -9.77 1.55
N ASP A 81 -3.52 -9.06 1.09
CA ASP A 81 -3.11 -7.78 1.67
C ASP A 81 -4.27 -6.76 1.64
N ILE A 82 -4.80 -6.46 0.45
CA ILE A 82 -5.85 -5.45 0.31
C ILE A 82 -7.13 -5.84 1.07
N ILE A 83 -7.56 -7.10 0.98
CA ILE A 83 -8.80 -7.56 1.63
C ILE A 83 -8.64 -7.54 3.14
N CYS A 84 -7.61 -8.20 3.68
CA CYS A 84 -7.41 -8.30 5.11
C CYS A 84 -7.10 -6.94 5.73
N THR A 85 -6.40 -6.04 5.03
CA THR A 85 -6.13 -4.69 5.54
C THR A 85 -7.38 -3.82 5.49
N ALA A 86 -8.07 -3.71 4.34
CA ALA A 86 -9.08 -2.67 4.16
C ALA A 86 -10.51 -3.08 4.53
N VAL A 87 -10.91 -4.34 4.36
CA VAL A 87 -12.31 -4.75 4.60
C VAL A 87 -12.70 -4.59 6.08
N PRO A 88 -11.93 -5.07 7.07
CA PRO A 88 -12.29 -4.94 8.48
C PRO A 88 -12.45 -3.48 8.92
N ILE A 89 -11.57 -2.60 8.44
CA ILE A 89 -11.63 -1.16 8.76
C ILE A 89 -12.88 -0.53 8.13
N ALA A 90 -13.20 -0.87 6.88
CA ALA A 90 -14.39 -0.34 6.21
C ALA A 90 -15.69 -0.81 6.88
N GLU A 91 -15.79 -2.09 7.24
CA GLU A 91 -16.94 -2.63 7.96
C GLU A 91 -17.08 -2.00 9.34
N PHE A 92 -15.96 -1.79 10.05
CA PHE A 92 -15.98 -1.09 11.33
C PHE A 92 -16.45 0.37 11.19
N ALA A 93 -16.02 1.07 10.14
CA ALA A 93 -16.52 2.40 9.82
C ALA A 93 -18.04 2.40 9.58
N ILE A 94 -18.56 1.39 8.86
CA ILE A 94 -20.00 1.21 8.64
C ILE A 94 -20.74 0.98 9.97
N VAL A 95 -20.19 0.15 10.87
CA VAL A 95 -20.79 -0.11 12.19
C VAL A 95 -20.86 1.17 13.04
N ILE A 96 -19.77 1.95 13.11
CA ILE A 96 -19.77 3.25 13.80
C ILE A 96 -20.80 4.19 13.16
N GLY A 97 -20.86 4.24 11.83
CA GLY A 97 -21.82 5.05 11.09
C GLY A 97 -23.27 4.72 11.44
N ARG A 98 -23.63 3.44 11.45
CA ARG A 98 -24.98 2.98 11.84
C ARG A 98 -25.32 3.37 13.27
N ARG A 99 -24.40 3.19 14.22
CA ARG A 99 -24.62 3.53 15.64
C ARG A 99 -24.73 5.03 15.92
N SER A 100 -24.10 5.86 15.08
CA SER A 100 -24.11 7.31 15.21
C SER A 100 -25.13 8.01 14.30
N GLU A 101 -25.99 7.23 13.62
CA GLU A 101 -26.94 7.70 12.61
C GLU A 101 -26.28 8.57 11.52
N LYS A 102 -25.01 8.27 11.21
CA LYS A 102 -24.23 8.96 10.19
C LYS A 102 -24.08 8.14 8.93
N PHE A 103 -24.09 8.84 7.80
CA PHE A 103 -23.94 8.21 6.50
C PHE A 103 -22.52 7.66 6.29
N VAL A 104 -22.47 6.36 5.99
CA VAL A 104 -21.31 5.66 5.45
C VAL A 104 -21.81 4.85 4.25
N HIS A 105 -21.12 4.97 3.12
CA HIS A 105 -21.53 4.30 1.88
C HIS A 105 -21.47 2.78 2.03
N LYS A 106 -22.48 2.01 1.60
CA LYS A 106 -22.50 0.54 1.74
C LYS A 106 -21.31 -0.17 1.06
N ARG A 107 -20.80 0.41 -0.04
CA ARG A 107 -19.60 -0.08 -0.73
C ARG A 107 -18.29 0.53 -0.21
N MET A 108 -18.26 0.98 1.04
CA MET A 108 -17.03 1.48 1.66
C MET A 108 -15.86 0.49 1.57
N PRO A 109 -16.05 -0.84 1.71
CA PRO A 109 -14.97 -1.80 1.54
C PRO A 109 -14.27 -1.69 0.19
N VAL A 110 -15.03 -1.61 -0.91
CA VAL A 110 -14.46 -1.50 -2.27
C VAL A 110 -13.70 -0.18 -2.46
N ILE A 111 -14.24 0.91 -1.93
CA ILE A 111 -13.59 2.23 -2.00
C ILE A 111 -12.27 2.20 -1.22
N LEU A 112 -12.29 1.63 -0.03
CA LEU A 112 -11.15 1.63 0.86
C LEU A 112 -10.05 0.68 0.37
N MET A 113 -10.42 -0.48 -0.17
CA MET A 113 -9.50 -1.40 -0.86
C MET A 113 -8.73 -0.71 -2.00
N LYS A 114 -9.42 0.06 -2.84
CA LYS A 114 -8.77 0.81 -3.93
C LYS A 114 -7.92 1.97 -3.42
N SER A 115 -8.36 2.66 -2.37
CA SER A 115 -7.55 3.69 -1.73
C SER A 115 -6.26 3.11 -1.17
N TYR A 116 -6.33 1.92 -0.56
CA TYR A 116 -5.16 1.19 -0.10
C TYR A 116 -4.22 0.89 -1.26
N ALA A 117 -4.73 0.32 -2.34
CA ALA A 117 -3.93 0.04 -3.53
C ALA A 117 -3.26 1.30 -4.08
N LEU A 118 -4.01 2.40 -4.26
CA LEU A 118 -3.47 3.67 -4.75
C LEU A 118 -2.34 4.24 -3.87
N SER A 119 -2.41 4.04 -2.55
CA SER A 119 -1.36 4.53 -1.65
C SER A 119 0.02 3.91 -1.90
N HIS A 120 0.09 2.71 -2.51
CA HIS A 120 1.36 2.05 -2.83
C HIS A 120 2.18 2.81 -3.87
N ILE A 121 1.55 3.69 -4.66
CA ILE A 121 2.26 4.56 -5.61
C ILE A 121 3.32 5.41 -4.89
N LEU A 122 3.04 5.84 -3.66
CA LEU A 122 3.97 6.63 -2.84
C LEU A 122 5.25 5.87 -2.50
N PHE A 123 5.19 4.54 -2.49
CA PHE A 123 6.30 3.68 -2.10
C PHE A 123 7.18 3.26 -3.27
N ILE A 124 6.72 3.39 -4.52
CA ILE A 124 7.43 2.85 -5.69
C ILE A 124 8.85 3.43 -5.77
N ILE A 125 8.99 4.75 -5.78
CA ILE A 125 10.29 5.40 -5.97
C ILE A 125 11.22 5.12 -4.80
N PRO A 126 10.83 5.37 -3.52
CA PRO A 126 11.71 5.08 -2.39
C PRO A 126 12.13 3.61 -2.32
N SER A 127 11.20 2.68 -2.54
CA SER A 127 11.49 1.24 -2.48
C SER A 127 12.37 0.79 -3.64
N ALA A 128 12.20 1.37 -4.83
CA ALA A 128 13.06 1.09 -5.97
C ALA A 128 14.50 1.54 -5.74
N ILE A 129 14.69 2.75 -5.21
CA ILE A 129 16.03 3.24 -4.86
C ILE A 129 16.64 2.34 -3.78
N PHE A 130 15.88 2.02 -2.73
CA PHE A 130 16.37 1.17 -1.64
C PHE A 130 16.79 -0.23 -2.13
N MET A 131 15.96 -0.89 -2.95
CA MET A 131 16.17 -2.28 -3.34
C MET A 131 17.07 -2.47 -4.57
N TYR A 132 17.07 -1.51 -5.51
CA TYR A 132 17.67 -1.68 -6.84
C TYR A 132 18.75 -0.66 -7.19
N SER A 133 19.14 0.26 -6.29
CA SER A 133 20.26 1.19 -6.54
C SER A 133 21.63 0.53 -6.63
N GLY A 134 21.75 -0.73 -6.22
CA GLY A 134 23.03 -1.44 -6.12
C GLY A 134 23.86 -1.07 -4.89
N ILE A 135 23.42 -0.10 -4.09
CA ILE A 135 24.05 0.27 -2.82
C ILE A 135 23.63 -0.76 -1.77
N ASP A 136 24.61 -1.32 -1.07
CA ASP A 136 24.35 -2.11 0.13
C ASP A 136 24.09 -1.17 1.32
N PHE A 137 22.83 -0.74 1.47
CA PHE A 137 22.44 0.17 2.54
C PHE A 137 22.62 -0.43 3.93
N MET A 138 22.75 -1.76 4.06
CA MET A 138 22.96 -2.43 5.35
C MET A 138 24.42 -2.30 5.85
N SER A 139 25.37 -2.02 4.96
CA SER A 139 26.78 -1.79 5.31
C SER A 139 27.16 -0.31 5.41
N VAL A 140 26.20 0.61 5.25
CA VAL A 140 26.46 2.05 5.39
C VAL A 140 26.72 2.40 6.85
N GLY A 141 27.92 2.90 7.12
CA GLY A 141 28.39 3.22 8.47
C GLY A 141 29.21 4.52 8.53
N PRO A 142 29.85 4.81 9.68
CA PRO A 142 30.65 6.02 9.86
C PRO A 142 31.81 6.16 8.87
N SER A 143 32.36 5.03 8.40
CA SER A 143 33.44 4.95 7.42
C SER A 143 33.00 5.13 5.96
N SER A 144 31.70 5.11 5.67
CA SER A 144 31.17 5.34 4.32
C SER A 144 31.33 6.81 3.90
N SER A 145 31.36 7.05 2.58
CA SER A 145 31.45 8.41 2.04
C SER A 145 30.30 9.30 2.54
N MET A 146 30.57 10.60 2.72
CA MET A 146 29.56 11.55 3.19
C MET A 146 28.31 11.55 2.29
N ASN A 147 28.49 11.48 0.97
CA ASN A 147 27.39 11.45 0.01
C ASN A 147 26.51 10.20 0.19
N THR A 148 27.12 9.01 0.37
CA THR A 148 26.39 7.77 0.62
C THR A 148 25.60 7.85 1.94
N ARG A 149 26.20 8.40 2.99
CA ARG A 149 25.55 8.57 4.30
C ARG A 149 24.36 9.54 4.23
N ILE A 150 24.48 10.65 3.50
CA ILE A 150 23.37 11.59 3.30
C ILE A 150 22.21 10.91 2.57
N ILE A 151 22.50 10.22 1.46
CA ILE A 151 21.49 9.51 0.66
C ILE A 151 20.79 8.45 1.52
N PHE A 152 21.56 7.65 2.26
CA PHE A 152 21.02 6.65 3.20
C PHE A 152 20.08 7.29 4.23
N SER A 153 20.52 8.36 4.90
CA SER A 153 19.69 9.06 5.89
C SER A 153 18.38 9.58 5.30
N ILE A 154 18.41 10.15 4.10
CA ILE A 154 17.21 10.63 3.40
C ILE A 154 16.27 9.45 3.11
N ILE A 155 16.78 8.39 2.49
CA ILE A 155 15.96 7.22 2.11
C ILE A 155 15.35 6.56 3.34
N VAL A 156 16.13 6.28 4.38
CA VAL A 156 15.63 5.63 5.60
C VAL A 156 14.57 6.49 6.28
N THR A 157 14.81 7.81 6.36
CA THR A 157 13.81 8.74 6.92
C THR A 157 12.51 8.71 6.13
N VAL A 158 12.60 8.75 4.79
CA VAL A 158 11.43 8.65 3.91
C VAL A 158 10.72 7.30 4.10
N MET A 159 11.45 6.19 4.10
CA MET A 159 10.90 4.84 4.30
C MET A 159 10.18 4.70 5.64
N MET A 160 10.72 5.28 6.72
CA MET A 160 10.06 5.31 8.02
C MET A 160 8.78 6.17 8.04
N LEU A 161 8.70 7.21 7.20
CA LEU A 161 7.53 8.08 7.08
C LEU A 161 6.41 7.46 6.23
N LEU A 162 6.74 6.64 5.22
CA LEU A 162 5.78 6.10 4.25
C LEU A 162 4.57 5.39 4.88
N PRO A 163 4.69 4.54 5.92
CA PRO A 163 3.53 3.92 6.56
C PRO A 163 2.53 4.95 7.12
N TYR A 164 3.02 6.08 7.63
CA TYR A 164 2.17 7.15 8.14
C TYR A 164 1.54 7.96 7.00
N LEU A 165 2.23 8.13 5.88
CA LEU A 165 1.67 8.76 4.68
C LEU A 165 0.56 7.90 4.08
N GLN A 166 0.79 6.60 3.95
CA GLN A 166 -0.21 5.62 3.54
C GLN A 166 -1.45 5.67 4.44
N PHE A 167 -1.23 5.68 5.75
CA PHE A 167 -2.30 5.82 6.72
C PHE A 167 -3.04 7.16 6.55
N GLY A 168 -2.34 8.25 6.23
CA GLY A 168 -2.93 9.55 5.90
C GLY A 168 -3.83 9.53 4.66
N VAL A 169 -3.41 8.86 3.58
CA VAL A 169 -4.25 8.62 2.38
C VAL A 169 -5.54 7.89 2.79
N PHE A 170 -5.40 6.88 3.65
CA PHE A 170 -6.49 6.06 4.15
C PHE A 170 -7.49 6.88 4.98
N TYR A 171 -6.98 7.68 5.92
CA TYR A 171 -7.76 8.61 6.72
C TYR A 171 -8.48 9.65 5.86
N ARG A 172 -7.81 10.19 4.83
CA ARG A 172 -8.40 11.16 3.91
C ARG A 172 -9.55 10.55 3.13
N THR A 173 -9.42 9.32 2.64
CA THR A 173 -10.52 8.57 2.02
C THR A 173 -11.71 8.44 2.96
N LEU A 174 -11.48 7.98 4.20
CA LEU A 174 -12.54 7.84 5.20
C LEU A 174 -13.21 9.20 5.49
N SER A 175 -12.44 10.26 5.64
CA SER A 175 -12.95 11.60 5.92
C SER A 175 -13.76 12.21 4.78
N VAL A 176 -13.38 11.93 3.53
CA VAL A 176 -14.09 12.43 2.34
C VAL A 176 -15.35 11.60 2.06
N ARG A 177 -15.33 10.30 2.35
CA ARG A 177 -16.40 9.35 1.99
C ARG A 177 -17.42 9.09 3.08
N THR A 178 -17.19 9.58 4.29
CA THR A 178 -18.07 9.36 5.44
C THR A 178 -18.46 10.69 6.10
N LYS A 179 -19.63 10.72 6.75
CA LYS A 179 -20.10 11.85 7.57
C LYS A 179 -19.93 11.60 9.08
N LEU A 180 -18.95 10.76 9.45
CA LEU A 180 -18.65 10.46 10.85
C LEU A 180 -18.24 11.72 11.61
N GLN A 181 -18.66 11.82 12.87
CA GLN A 181 -18.22 12.88 13.79
C GLN A 181 -16.75 12.69 14.18
N THR A 182 -16.11 13.75 14.69
CA THR A 182 -14.68 13.76 15.06
C THR A 182 -14.31 12.60 15.98
N PHE A 183 -15.10 12.34 17.02
CA PHE A 183 -14.84 11.22 17.94
C PHE A 183 -14.84 9.87 17.22
N GLY A 184 -15.86 9.60 16.39
CA GLY A 184 -15.92 8.35 15.60
C GLY A 184 -14.76 8.21 14.61
N LYS A 185 -14.29 9.32 14.04
CA LYS A 185 -13.08 9.33 13.19
C LYS A 185 -11.82 8.99 14.00
N VAL A 186 -11.65 9.55 15.20
CA VAL A 186 -10.50 9.25 16.07
C VAL A 186 -10.47 7.76 16.44
N VAL A 187 -11.61 7.19 16.86
CA VAL A 187 -11.70 5.76 17.18
C VAL A 187 -11.35 4.90 15.95
N LEU A 188 -11.90 5.25 14.78
CA LEU A 188 -11.62 4.55 13.54
C LEU A 188 -10.14 4.60 13.14
N ILE A 189 -9.49 5.76 13.30
CA ILE A 189 -8.06 5.96 13.08
C ILE A 189 -7.23 5.05 13.99
N LEU A 190 -7.52 5.04 15.29
CA LEU A 190 -6.77 4.22 16.24
C LEU A 190 -6.88 2.73 15.91
N VAL A 191 -8.09 2.24 15.65
CA VAL A 191 -8.32 0.83 15.27
C VAL A 191 -7.62 0.52 13.94
N ALA A 192 -7.74 1.40 12.94
CA ALA A 192 -7.07 1.24 11.66
C ALA A 192 -5.54 1.17 11.79
N TYR A 193 -4.94 2.01 12.64
CA TYR A 193 -3.50 2.00 12.88
C TYR A 193 -3.03 0.67 13.46
N TYR A 194 -3.68 0.18 14.53
CA TYR A 194 -3.33 -1.12 15.12
C TYR A 194 -3.58 -2.28 14.15
N TRP A 195 -4.69 -2.24 13.41
CA TRP A 195 -5.01 -3.27 12.44
C TRP A 195 -3.95 -3.34 11.32
N MET A 196 -3.56 -2.20 10.77
CA MET A 196 -2.54 -2.12 9.73
C MET A 196 -1.16 -2.59 10.20
N LYS A 197 -0.83 -2.41 11.48
CA LYS A 197 0.41 -2.99 12.05
C LYS A 197 0.37 -4.51 12.06
N ILE A 198 -0.74 -5.10 12.48
CA ILE A 198 -0.91 -6.57 12.51
C ILE A 198 -0.91 -7.12 11.09
N THR A 199 -1.66 -6.52 10.16
CA THR A 199 -1.74 -7.01 8.78
C THR A 199 -0.41 -6.83 8.05
N GLY A 200 0.36 -5.79 8.35
CA GLY A 200 1.70 -5.60 7.80
C GLY A 200 2.63 -6.78 8.06
N GLU A 201 2.71 -7.27 9.30
CA GLU A 201 3.53 -8.44 9.66
C GLU A 201 3.06 -9.72 8.94
N VAL A 202 1.75 -9.90 8.83
CA VAL A 202 1.17 -11.05 8.10
C VAL A 202 1.50 -10.99 6.61
N VAL A 203 1.44 -9.81 6.00
CA VAL A 203 1.80 -9.62 4.59
C VAL A 203 3.28 -9.93 4.36
N VAL A 204 4.19 -9.43 5.22
CA VAL A 204 5.63 -9.74 5.16
C VAL A 204 5.87 -11.25 5.20
N TYR A 205 5.18 -11.96 6.10
CA TYR A 205 5.25 -13.42 6.17
C TYR A 205 4.76 -14.11 4.89
N LEU A 206 3.62 -13.68 4.34
CA LEU A 206 3.06 -14.26 3.11
C LEU A 206 3.93 -14.01 1.89
N VAL A 207 4.56 -12.85 1.78
CA VAL A 207 5.48 -12.54 0.70
C VAL A 207 6.73 -13.42 0.80
N ASN A 208 7.29 -13.60 2.00
CA ASN A 208 8.41 -14.52 2.22
C ASN A 208 8.04 -15.95 1.79
N LEU A 209 6.88 -16.44 2.22
CA LEU A 209 6.38 -17.76 1.83
C LEU A 209 6.24 -17.88 0.30
N SER A 210 5.72 -16.84 -0.35
CA SER A 210 5.56 -16.80 -1.81
C SER A 210 6.91 -16.81 -2.54
N HIS A 211 7.90 -16.07 -2.03
CA HIS A 211 9.28 -16.11 -2.53
C HIS A 211 9.89 -17.51 -2.39
N GLN A 212 9.74 -18.15 -1.23
CA GLN A 212 10.24 -19.51 -0.99
C GLN A 212 9.56 -20.54 -1.90
N LEU A 213 8.25 -20.42 -2.09
CA LEU A 213 7.51 -21.32 -2.97
C LEU A 213 7.94 -21.14 -4.43
N TYR A 214 8.13 -19.89 -4.87
CA TYR A 214 8.66 -19.59 -6.20
C TYR A 214 10.03 -20.24 -6.42
N SER A 215 10.99 -20.01 -5.52
CA SER A 215 12.36 -20.56 -5.61
C SER A 215 12.47 -22.08 -5.41
N ARG A 216 11.40 -22.75 -4.97
CA ARG A 216 11.35 -24.22 -4.92
C ARG A 216 10.86 -24.82 -6.23
N ILE A 217 10.10 -24.06 -7.01
CA ILE A 217 9.55 -24.50 -8.30
C ILE A 217 10.55 -24.20 -9.43
N PHE A 218 11.26 -23.05 -9.34
CA PHE A 218 12.27 -22.60 -10.31
C PHE A 218 13.58 -22.25 -9.61
#